data_AF-A0A0R2S0Z0-F1
#
_entry.id   AF-A0A0R2S0Z0-F1
#
_cell.length_a   1.000
_cell.length_b   1.000
_cell.length_c   1.000
_cell.angle_alpha   90.00
_cell.angle_beta   90.00
_cell.angle_gamma   90.00
#
_symmetry.space_group_name_H-M   'P 1'
#
loop_
_entity.id
_entity.type
_entity.pdbx_description
1 polymer ?
#
loop_
_entity_poly.entity_id
_entity_poly.type
_entity_poly.pdbx_seq_one_letter_code
_entity_poly.pdbx_strand_id
1 'polypeptide(L)'
;MPSKLLFQRTLMVLSLLLIPLVAMQFTDQVDWSFGDFLVMAGLLFSLTMAVAVVRQKVREKTQRIGLIALLLLIFLLIWAELAVGIFGTFLAGS
;
A
#
# COMPACT_ATOMS: atom_id res chain seq x y z
N MET A 1 -14.75 -19.22 -6.97
CA MET A 1 -14.53 -18.17 -7.98
C MET A 1 -13.47 -17.18 -7.49
N PRO A 2 -12.23 -17.23 -7.99
CA PRO A 2 -11.13 -16.35 -7.59
C PRO A 2 -11.38 -14.85 -7.86
N SER A 3 -12.34 -14.51 -8.73
CA SER A 3 -12.74 -13.15 -9.08
C SER A 3 -13.28 -12.33 -7.91
N LYS A 4 -14.04 -12.94 -6.99
CA LYS A 4 -14.64 -12.23 -5.84
C LYS A 4 -13.58 -11.68 -4.88
N LEU A 5 -12.48 -12.42 -4.69
CA LEU A 5 -11.40 -12.04 -3.78
C LEU A 5 -10.54 -10.90 -4.35
N LEU A 6 -10.31 -10.89 -5.66
CA LEU A 6 -9.61 -9.80 -6.33
C LEU A 6 -10.44 -8.52 -6.28
N PHE A 7 -11.74 -8.62 -6.59
CA PHE A 7 -12.67 -7.49 -6.50
C PHE A 7 -12.68 -6.87 -5.08
N GLN A 8 -12.76 -7.72 -4.04
CA GLN A 8 -12.74 -7.25 -2.66
C GLN A 8 -11.45 -6.49 -2.32
N ARG A 9 -10.28 -6.95 -2.80
CA ARG A 9 -9.01 -6.28 -2.53
C ARG A 9 -8.89 -4.96 -3.28
N THR A 10 -9.31 -4.92 -4.54
CA THR A 10 -9.39 -3.66 -5.30
C THR A 10 -10.29 -2.66 -4.59
N LEU A 11 -11.44 -3.11 -4.08
CA LEU A 11 -12.35 -2.24 -3.33
C LEU A 11 -11.69 -1.70 -2.05
N MET A 12 -10.97 -2.53 -1.29
CA MET A 12 -10.22 -2.07 -0.10
C MET A 12 -9.18 -1.00 -0.45
N VAL A 13 -8.42 -1.19 -1.54
CA VAL A 13 -7.42 -0.21 -2.00
C VAL A 13 -8.10 1.12 -2.36
N LEU A 14 -9.18 1.06 -3.15
CA LEU A 14 -9.93 2.26 -3.55
C LEU A 14 -10.52 2.98 -2.34
N SER A 15 -11.12 2.25 -1.39
CA SER A 15 -11.67 2.86 -0.17
C SER A 15 -10.61 3.58 0.65
N LEU A 16 -9.37 3.07 0.70
CA LEU A 16 -8.29 3.73 1.43
C LEU A 16 -7.81 5.00 0.71
N LEU A 17 -7.74 4.97 -0.62
CA LEU A 17 -7.39 6.15 -1.44
C LEU A 17 -8.47 7.24 -1.45
N LEU A 18 -9.70 6.92 -1.08
CA LEU A 18 -10.72 7.95 -0.88
C LEU A 18 -10.37 8.88 0.30
N ILE A 19 -9.61 8.44 1.29
CA ILE A 19 -9.23 9.27 2.43
C ILE A 19 -8.46 10.53 1.98
N PRO A 20 -7.31 10.41 1.28
CA PRO A 20 -6.59 11.57 0.78
C PRO A 20 -7.42 12.36 -0.24
N LEU A 21 -8.16 11.69 -1.14
CA LEU A 21 -9.00 12.38 -2.13
C LEU A 21 -10.02 13.31 -1.47
N VAL A 22 -10.70 12.81 -0.43
CA VAL A 22 -11.68 13.58 0.34
C VAL A 22 -10.97 14.65 1.16
N ALA A 23 -9.84 14.35 1.80
CA ALA A 23 -9.07 15.32 2.58
C ALA A 23 -8.64 16.54 1.75
N MET A 24 -8.17 16.32 0.51
CA MET A 24 -7.81 17.39 -0.43
C MET A 24 -8.98 18.33 -0.76
N GLN A 25 -10.23 17.91 -0.57
CA GLN A 25 -11.39 18.79 -0.78
C GLN A 25 -11.64 19.75 0.40
N PHE A 26 -11.05 19.46 1.57
CA PHE A 26 -11.25 20.23 2.80
C PHE A 26 -10.00 20.96 3.27
N THR A 27 -8.80 20.55 2.83
CA THR A 27 -7.54 21.15 3.26
C THR A 27 -6.43 21.00 2.23
N ASP A 28 -5.59 22.03 2.13
CA ASP A 28 -4.35 22.02 1.33
C ASP A 28 -3.18 21.31 2.02
N GLN A 29 -3.38 20.74 3.22
CA GLN A 29 -2.33 20.00 3.94
C GLN A 29 -2.00 18.66 3.30
N VAL A 30 -2.92 18.12 2.51
CA VAL A 30 -2.70 16.95 1.66
C VAL A 30 -2.70 17.47 0.23
N ASP A 31 -1.60 17.29 -0.49
CA ASP A 31 -1.49 17.70 -1.89
C ASP A 31 -0.93 16.55 -2.71
N TRP A 32 -1.79 15.57 -3.01
CA TRP A 32 -1.42 14.41 -3.81
C TRP A 32 -1.77 14.67 -5.28
N SER A 33 -0.77 14.60 -6.14
CA SER A 33 -0.95 14.57 -7.58
C SER A 33 -1.64 13.26 -8.01
N PHE A 34 -2.15 13.23 -9.24
CA PHE A 34 -2.64 11.99 -9.84
C PHE A 34 -1.57 10.87 -9.85
N GLY A 35 -0.29 11.23 -9.98
CA GLY A 35 0.82 10.29 -9.89
C GLY A 35 0.90 9.61 -8.53
N ASP A 36 0.71 10.35 -7.44
CA ASP A 36 0.76 9.83 -6.07
C ASP A 36 -0.36 8.83 -5.81
N PHE A 37 -1.56 9.11 -6.32
CA PHE A 37 -2.68 8.18 -6.25
C PHE A 37 -2.36 6.86 -6.98
N LEU A 38 -1.75 6.92 -8.16
CA LEU A 38 -1.37 5.71 -8.91
C LEU A 38 -0.27 4.91 -8.20
N VAL A 39 0.76 5.59 -7.70
CA VAL A 39 1.87 4.96 -6.98
C VAL A 39 1.36 4.29 -5.71
N MET A 40 0.55 5.00 -4.91
CA MET A 40 -0.05 4.46 -3.70
C MET A 40 -1.03 3.32 -4.00
N ALA A 41 -1.83 3.42 -5.06
CA ALA A 41 -2.69 2.32 -5.51
C ALA A 41 -1.88 1.06 -5.83
N GLY A 42 -0.78 1.21 -6.58
CA GLY A 42 0.14 0.14 -6.91
C GLY A 42 0.77 -0.50 -5.68
N LEU A 43 1.25 0.32 -4.73
CA LEU A 43 1.85 -0.15 -3.48
C LEU A 43 0.87 -0.92 -2.61
N LEU A 44 -0.32 -0.35 -2.36
CA LEU A 44 -1.36 -1.01 -1.56
C LEU A 44 -1.83 -2.30 -2.21
N PHE A 45 -2.08 -2.29 -3.53
CA PHE A 45 -2.48 -3.49 -4.26
C PHE A 45 -1.41 -4.59 -4.15
N SER A 46 -0.14 -4.23 -4.35
CA SER A 46 0.99 -5.16 -4.23
C SER A 46 1.10 -5.75 -2.83
N LEU A 47 0.93 -4.93 -1.78
CA LEU A 47 0.93 -5.41 -0.39
C LEU A 47 -0.22 -6.40 -0.14
N THR A 48 -1.44 -6.09 -0.57
CA THR A 48 -2.59 -7.01 -0.37
C THR A 48 -2.40 -8.33 -1.11
N MET A 49 -1.78 -8.31 -2.30
CA MET A 49 -1.42 -9.52 -3.04
C MET A 49 -0.35 -10.33 -2.32
N ALA A 50 0.74 -9.69 -1.88
CA ALA A 50 1.82 -10.35 -1.17
C ALA A 50 1.32 -11.02 0.13
N VAL A 51 0.53 -10.30 0.94
CA VAL A 51 -0.09 -10.85 2.15
C VAL A 51 -0.99 -12.04 1.84
N ALA A 52 -1.73 -11.99 0.74
CA ALA A 52 -2.55 -13.12 0.32
C ALA A 52 -1.73 -14.35 -0.07
N VAL A 53 -0.63 -14.16 -0.80
CA VAL A 53 0.30 -15.24 -1.15
C VAL A 53 0.89 -15.87 0.11
N VAL A 54 1.34 -15.05 1.08
CA VAL A 54 1.85 -15.54 2.37
C VAL A 54 0.77 -16.33 3.11
N ARG A 55 -0.47 -15.84 3.16
CA ARG A 55 -1.59 -16.56 3.79
C ARG A 55 -1.90 -17.90 3.13
N GLN A 56 -1.73 -18.01 1.81
CA GLN A 56 -1.99 -19.26 1.07
C GLN A 56 -0.83 -20.26 1.19
N LYS A 57 0.41 -19.79 1.17
CA LYS A 57 1.61 -20.66 1.13
C LYS A 57 2.13 -21.05 2.52
N VAL A 58 1.99 -20.18 3.52
CA VAL A 58 2.60 -20.38 4.85
C VAL A 58 1.55 -20.87 5.82
N ARG A 59 1.66 -22.13 6.27
CA ARG A 59 0.71 -22.76 7.21
C ARG A 59 0.97 -22.35 8.65
N GLU A 60 2.24 -22.27 9.03
CA GLU A 60 2.66 -21.92 10.39
C GLU A 60 2.31 -20.47 10.75
N LYS A 61 1.60 -20.28 11.87
CA LYS A 61 1.09 -18.97 12.26
C LYS A 61 2.22 -17.99 12.59
N THR A 62 3.24 -18.44 13.33
CA THR A 62 4.36 -17.60 13.75
C THR A 62 5.16 -17.10 12.54
N GLN A 63 5.49 -18.00 11.61
CA GLN A 63 6.18 -17.64 10.37
C GLN A 63 5.34 -16.71 9.50
N ARG A 64 4.03 -16.97 9.40
CA ARG A 64 3.09 -16.13 8.65
C ARG A 64 3.06 -14.70 9.22
N ILE A 65 2.99 -14.54 10.54
CA ILE A 65 2.97 -13.22 11.18
C ILE A 65 4.30 -12.49 10.91
N GLY A 66 5.44 -13.17 11.07
CA GLY A 66 6.76 -12.57 10.79
C GLY A 66 6.89 -12.08 9.35
N LEU A 67 6.43 -12.87 8.37
CA LEU A 67 6.46 -12.47 6.95
C LEU A 67 5.51 -11.32 6.63
N ILE A 68 4.31 -11.30 7.23
CA ILE A 68 3.39 -10.17 7.05
C ILE A 68 3.97 -8.90 7.68
N ALA A 69 4.59 -9.00 8.86
CA ALA A 69 5.25 -7.86 9.50
C ALA A 69 6.42 -7.33 8.65
N LEU A 70 7.21 -8.22 8.05
CA LEU A 70 8.28 -7.84 7.12
C LEU A 70 7.73 -7.13 5.86
N LEU A 71 6.66 -7.65 5.26
CA LEU A 71 6.01 -7.01 4.11
C LEU A 71 5.48 -5.61 4.46
N LEU A 72 4.90 -5.45 5.65
CA LEU A 72 4.45 -4.15 6.14
C LEU A 72 5.62 -3.19 6.37
N LEU A 73 6.73 -3.67 6.92
CA LEU A 73 7.93 -2.85 7.10
C LEU A 73 8.47 -2.36 5.75
N ILE A 74 8.59 -3.25 4.76
CA ILE A 74 9.04 -2.89 3.41
C ILE A 74 8.08 -1.88 2.78
N PHE A 75 6.77 -2.11 2.90
CA PHE A 75 5.75 -1.16 2.42
C PHE A 75 5.93 0.22 3.04
N LEU A 76 6.09 0.31 4.36
CA LEU A 76 6.28 1.57 5.07
C LEU A 76 7.59 2.25 4.67
N LEU A 77 8.67 1.50 4.47
CA LEU A 77 9.95 2.04 4.02
C LEU A 77 9.85 2.64 2.61
N ILE A 78 9.21 1.93 1.68
CA ILE A 78 9.00 2.45 0.32
C ILE A 78 8.12 3.70 0.36
N TRP A 79 7.01 3.65 1.12
CA TRP A 79 6.14 4.82 1.23
C TRP A 79 6.85 6.02 1.87
N ALA A 80 7.62 5.81 2.93
CA ALA A 80 8.36 6.87 3.59
C ALA A 80 9.48 7.44 2.71
N GLU A 81 10.13 6.62 1.89
CA GLU A 81 11.10 7.11 0.90
C GLU A 81 10.42 7.96 -0.18
N LEU A 82 9.27 7.54 -0.69
CA LEU A 82 8.54 8.31 -1.70
C LEU A 82 7.99 9.62 -1.12
N ALA A 83 7.44 9.58 0.10
CA ALA A 83 6.80 10.73 0.73
C ALA A 83 7.78 11.74 1.35
N VAL A 84 8.84 11.25 1.99
CA VAL A 84 9.76 12.08 2.80
C VAL A 84 11.20 12.02 2.29
N GLY A 85 11.58 11.01 1.50
CA GLY A 85 12.94 10.90 0.96
C GLY A 85 14.00 10.59 2.01
N ILE A 86 13.68 9.73 2.99
CA ILE A 86 14.52 9.44 4.16
C ILE A 86 15.95 9.00 3.76
N PHE A 87 16.09 8.26 2.67
CA PHE A 87 17.35 7.70 2.20
C PHE A 87 18.03 8.54 1.11
N GLY A 88 17.39 9.60 0.62
CA GLY A 88 17.94 10.48 -0.42
C GLY A 88 18.22 9.76 -1.75
N THR A 89 17.45 8.73 -2.08
CA THR A 89 17.62 8.01 -3.35
C THR A 89 16.96 8.75 -4.52
N PHE A 90 17.21 8.30 -5.75
CA PHE A 90 16.52 8.83 -6.94
C PHE A 90 14.98 8.73 -6.86
N LEU A 91 14.45 7.86 -6.00
CA LEU A 91 13.01 7.68 -5.82
C LEU A 91 12.39 8.71 -4.86
N ALA A 92 13.20 9.54 -4.19
CA ALA A 92 12.72 10.49 -3.19
C ALA A 92 12.00 11.69 -3.81
N GLY A 93 10.83 12.04 -3.26
CA GLY A 93 10.15 13.32 -3.51
C GLY A 93 9.49 13.46 -4.88
N SER A 94 8.49 12.64 -5.17
CA SER A 94 7.54 12.85 -6.27
C SER A 94 6.44 13.83 -5.90
#